data_AF-A0AAX0WXR2-F1
#
_entry.id   AF-A0AAX0WXR2-F1
#
_cell.length_a   1.000
_cell.length_b   1.000
_cell.length_c   1.000
_cell.angle_alpha   90.00
_cell.angle_beta   90.00
_cell.angle_gamma   90.00
#
_symmetry.space_group_name_H-M   'P 1'
#
loop_
_entity.id
_entity.type
_entity.pdbx_description
1 polymer ?
#
loop_
_entity_poly.entity_id
_entity_poly.type
_entity_poly.pdbx_seq_one_letter_code
_entity_poly.pdbx_strand_id
1 'polypeptide(L)' 'MQSKNEKPSPISDVIATSLYAERVVIDISNAAKHLFFPTPEESRISFTDRAQIELKRKGLSVANDLTSITLQK' A
#
# COMPACT_ATOMS: atom_id res chain seq x y z
N MET A 1 -4.97 33.66 -16.69
CA MET A 1 -3.57 33.45 -16.27
C MET A 1 -3.58 32.82 -14.89
N GLN A 2 -2.86 31.70 -14.76
CA GLN A 2 -2.46 30.94 -13.56
C GLN A 2 -3.48 30.70 -12.41
N SER A 3 -3.91 29.44 -12.35
CA SER A 3 -4.31 28.69 -11.15
C SER A 3 -3.42 29.03 -9.95
N LYS A 4 -4.03 29.50 -8.85
CA LYS A 4 -3.40 29.59 -7.55
C LYS A 4 -3.15 28.16 -7.05
N ASN A 5 -1.89 27.83 -6.80
CA ASN A 5 -1.48 26.73 -5.94
C ASN A 5 -2.15 26.89 -4.57
N GLU A 6 -3.35 26.34 -4.40
CA GLU A 6 -3.87 26.02 -3.09
C GLU A 6 -3.05 24.83 -2.61
N LYS A 7 -1.97 25.11 -1.86
CA LYS A 7 -1.35 24.06 -1.06
C LYS A 7 -2.47 23.45 -0.22
N PRO A 8 -2.69 22.13 -0.26
CA PRO A 8 -3.62 21.48 0.66
C PRO A 8 -3.31 21.96 2.08
N SER A 9 -4.35 22.26 2.84
CA SER A 9 -4.21 22.70 4.23
C SER A 9 -3.35 21.67 4.98
N PRO A 10 -2.47 22.08 5.93
CA PRO A 10 -1.68 21.15 6.73
C PRO A 10 -2.50 20.03 7.39
N ILE A 11 -3.77 20.31 7.69
CA ILE A 11 -4.72 19.32 8.22
C ILE A 11 -5.06 18.25 7.17
N SER A 12 -5.24 18.65 5.91
CA SER A 12 -5.48 17.76 4.78
C SER A 12 -4.28 16.86 4.49
N ASP A 13 -3.06 17.39 4.63
CA ASP A 13 -1.83 16.61 4.42
C ASP A 13 -1.62 15.56 5.51
N VAL A 14 -1.90 15.90 6.77
CA VAL A 14 -1.82 14.95 7.90
C VAL A 14 -2.86 13.83 7.75
N ILE A 15 -4.10 14.17 7.38
CA ILE A 15 -5.17 13.17 7.17
C ILE A 15 -4.81 12.26 6.00
N ALA A 16 -4.37 12.82 4.87
CA ALA A 16 -3.98 12.03 3.70
C ALA A 16 -2.79 11.10 4.01
N THR A 17 -1.74 11.62 4.67
CA THR A 17 -0.59 10.83 5.11
C THR A 17 -1.01 9.66 6.01
N SER A 18 -1.92 9.92 6.95
CA SER A 18 -2.43 8.88 7.86
C SER A 18 -3.19 7.79 7.11
N LEU A 19 -4.07 8.18 6.17
CA LEU A 19 -4.82 7.23 5.33
C LEU A 19 -3.90 6.38 4.45
N TYR A 20 -2.86 6.98 3.85
CA TYR A 20 -1.87 6.24 3.07
C TYR A 20 -1.08 5.26 3.97
N ALA A 21 -0.69 5.68 5.17
CA ALA A 21 0.04 4.84 6.10
C ALA A 21 -0.81 3.64 6.57
N GLU A 22 -2.08 3.87 6.91
CA GLU A 22 -3.02 2.80 7.25
C GLU A 22 -3.17 1.81 6.11
N ARG A 23 -3.31 2.29 4.87
CA ARG A 23 -3.45 1.43 3.69
C ARG A 23 -2.20 0.56 3.47
N VAL A 24 -1.00 1.14 3.61
CA VAL A 24 0.27 0.39 3.55
C VAL A 24 0.30 -0.73 4.59
N VAL A 25 -0.05 -0.43 5.85
CA VAL A 25 -0.05 -1.42 6.93
C VAL A 25 -1.04 -2.55 6.65
N ILE A 26 -2.25 -2.22 6.19
CA ILE A 26 -3.29 -3.20 5.86
C ILE A 26 -2.82 -4.10 4.70
N ASP A 27 -2.30 -3.52 3.63
CA ASP A 27 -1.86 -4.29 2.46
C ASP A 27 -0.68 -5.20 2.77
N ILE A 28 0.33 -4.73 3.53
CA ILE A 28 1.45 -5.55 3.97
C ILE A 28 0.97 -6.68 4.89
N SER A 29 0.08 -6.38 5.83
CA SER A 29 -0.44 -7.39 6.77
C SER A 29 -1.23 -8.48 6.04
N ASN A 30 -2.05 -8.09 5.06
CA ASN A 30 -2.80 -9.04 4.24
C ASN A 30 -1.87 -9.90 3.37
N ALA A 31 -0.87 -9.30 2.74
CA ALA A 31 0.13 -10.03 1.97
C ALA A 31 0.88 -11.04 2.86
N ALA A 32 1.31 -10.63 4.06
CA ALA A 32 1.96 -11.53 5.02
C ALA A 32 1.03 -12.69 5.42
N LYS A 33 -0.26 -12.40 5.67
CA LYS A 33 -1.25 -13.43 5.97
C LYS A 33 -1.36 -14.46 4.85
N HIS A 34 -1.49 -14.05 3.59
CA HIS A 34 -1.58 -14.98 2.46
C HIS A 34 -0.29 -15.78 2.23
N LEU A 35 0.87 -15.21 2.60
CA LEU A 35 2.15 -15.89 2.45
C LEU A 35 2.37 -17.00 3.49
N PHE A 36 2.10 -16.70 4.75
CA PHE A 36 2.39 -17.58 5.89
C PHE A 36 1.21 -18.43 6.33
N PHE A 37 -0.02 -17.99 6.04
CA PHE A 37 -1.26 -18.69 6.38
C PHE A 37 -2.18 -18.79 5.15
N PRO A 38 -1.72 -19.46 4.08
CA PRO A 38 -2.50 -19.60 2.85
C PRO A 38 -3.76 -20.44 3.08
N THR A 39 -4.77 -20.26 2.23
CA THR A 39 -5.92 -21.17 2.18
C THR A 39 -5.50 -22.58 1.73
N PRO A 40 -6.32 -23.62 1.93
CA PRO A 40 -6.03 -24.95 1.41
C PRO A 40 -5.76 -24.97 -0.10
N GLU A 41 -6.46 -24.14 -0.88
CA GLU A 41 -6.25 -23.99 -2.31
C GLU A 41 -4.89 -23.35 -2.63
N GLU A 42 -4.54 -22.29 -1.90
CA GLU A 42 -3.27 -21.56 -2.06
C GLU A 42 -2.07 -22.32 -1.47
N SER A 43 -2.29 -23.31 -0.61
CA SER A 43 -1.20 -24.14 -0.07
C SER A 43 -0.54 -25.00 -1.16
N ARG A 44 -1.23 -25.24 -2.29
CA ARG A 44 -0.75 -26.06 -3.41
C ARG A 44 0.30 -25.39 -4.29
N ILE A 45 0.36 -24.06 -4.26
CA ILE A 45 1.37 -23.26 -4.96
C ILE A 45 2.60 -23.07 -4.07
N SER A 46 3.77 -22.90 -4.68
CA SER A 46 4.99 -22.71 -3.90
C SER A 46 4.95 -21.38 -3.15
N PHE A 47 5.71 -21.27 -2.06
CA PHE A 47 5.83 -20.00 -1.33
C PHE A 47 6.31 -18.86 -2.24
N THR A 48 7.28 -19.14 -3.10
CA THR A 48 7.84 -18.15 -4.04
C THR A 48 6.80 -17.66 -5.04
N ASP A 49 5.94 -18.57 -5.54
CA ASP A 49 4.87 -18.19 -6.48
C ASP A 49 3.80 -17.36 -5.77
N ARG A 50 3.43 -17.73 -4.53
CA ARG A 50 2.54 -16.90 -3.70
C ARG A 50 3.13 -15.51 -3.47
N ALA A 51 4.42 -15.43 -3.15
CA ALA A 51 5.11 -14.15 -2.94
C ALA A 51 5.07 -13.27 -4.19
N GLN A 52 5.30 -13.85 -5.38
CA GLN A 52 5.18 -13.11 -6.63
C GLN A 52 3.76 -12.64 -6.93
N ILE A 53 2.74 -13.47 -6.63
CA ILE A 53 1.34 -13.10 -6.83
C ILE A 53 0.95 -11.94 -5.91
N GLU A 54 1.29 -12.02 -4.63
CA GLU A 54 1.02 -10.96 -3.65
C GLU A 54 1.77 -9.67 -4.00
N LEU A 55 3.05 -9.78 -4.37
CA LEU A 55 3.84 -8.62 -4.81
C LEU A 55 3.26 -7.97 -6.06
N LYS A 56 2.77 -8.74 -7.05
CA LYS A 56 2.12 -8.20 -8.25
C LYS A 56 0.78 -7.53 -7.93
N ARG A 57 0.00 -8.10 -7.01
CA ARG A 57 -1.32 -7.57 -6.63
C ARG A 57 -1.21 -6.29 -5.78
N LYS A 58 -0.27 -6.24 -4.84
CA LYS A 58 -0.22 -5.22 -3.79
C LYS A 58 1.00 -4.32 -3.85
N GLY A 59 2.10 -4.76 -4.47
CA GLY A 59 3.37 -4.04 -4.49
C GLY A 59 3.28 -2.64 -5.11
N LEU A 60 2.55 -2.49 -6.22
CA LEU A 60 2.35 -1.18 -6.86
C LEU A 60 1.53 -0.24 -5.96
N SER A 61 0.48 -0.74 -5.29
CA SER A 61 -0.34 0.05 -4.38
C SER A 61 0.48 0.55 -3.20
N VAL A 62 1.20 -0.37 -2.54
CA VAL A 62 2.08 -0.04 -1.40
C VAL A 62 3.16 0.97 -1.83
N ALA A 63 3.78 0.79 -2.99
CA ALA A 63 4.79 1.74 -3.49
C ALA A 63 4.21 3.14 -3.75
N ASN A 64 3.00 3.22 -4.32
CA ASN A 64 2.32 4.49 -4.55
C ASN A 64 1.92 5.19 -3.24
N ASP A 65 1.41 4.44 -2.26
CA ASP A 65 1.03 4.99 -0.96
C ASP A 65 2.27 5.47 -0.19
N LEU A 66 3.38 4.70 -0.21
CA LEU A 66 4.67 5.13 0.38
C LEU A 66 5.24 6.38 -0.31
N THR A 67 5.10 6.46 -1.63
CA THR A 67 5.52 7.65 -2.40
C THR A 67 4.67 8.86 -2.03
N SER A 68 3.36 8.68 -1.88
CA SER A 68 2.43 9.73 -1.45
C SER A 68 2.77 10.28 -0.07
N ILE A 69 3.09 9.40 0.89
CA ILE A 69 3.56 9.81 2.23
C ILE A 69 4.88 10.60 2.14
N THR A 70 5.80 10.17 1.28
CA THR A 70 7.12 10.78 1.15
C THR A 70 7.05 12.16 0.50
N LEU A 71 6.14 12.35 -0.47
CA LEU A 71 5.95 13.61 -1.18
C LEU A 71 5.03 14.60 -0.44
N GLN A 72 4.24 14.15 0.54
CA GLN A 72 3.44 15.01 1.43
C GLN A 72 4.22 15.56 2.62
N LYS A 73 5.46 15.11 2.83
CA LYS A 73 6.40 15.67 3.81
C LYS A 73 7.16 16.87 3.25
#